data_AF-A0A9D5Q5T3-F1
#
_entry.id   AF-A0A9D5Q5T3-F1
#
_cell.length_a   1.000
_cell.length_b   1.000
_cell.length_c   1.000
_cell.angle_alpha   90.00
_cell.angle_beta   90.00
_cell.angle_gamma   90.00
#
_symmetry.space_group_name_H-M   'P 1'
#
loop_
_entity.id
_entity.type
_entity.pdbx_description
1 polymer ?
#
loop_
_entity_poly.entity_id
_entity_poly.type
_entity_poly.pdbx_seq_one_letter_code
_entity_poly.pdbx_strand_id
1 'polypeptide(L)'
;MQHYLIVITMCFLYALFNVSGAALIKLELPLHQLNGVAGYVRFLMTWRVICGFAIIGMSALIMFKALSLGKFSYVIPVATGINFSLTVLLGILLFKDKLSLISVVGLGLILLGIITMSVGSS
;
A
#
# COMPACT_ATOMS: atom_id res chain seq x y z
N MET A 1 1.27 -21.53 -14.50
CA MET A 1 -0.01 -21.11 -13.90
C MET A 1 0.05 -21.01 -12.37
N GLN A 2 0.38 -22.08 -11.62
CA GLN A 2 0.32 -22.09 -10.14
C GLN A 2 1.25 -21.09 -9.43
N HIS A 3 2.45 -20.83 -9.97
CA HIS A 3 3.38 -19.83 -9.42
C HIS A 3 2.85 -18.38 -9.52
N TYR A 4 2.13 -18.03 -10.59
CA TYR A 4 1.60 -16.67 -10.76
C TYR A 4 0.48 -16.36 -9.77
N LEU A 5 -0.39 -17.33 -9.50
CA LEU A 5 -1.50 -17.17 -8.56
C LEU A 5 -1.00 -16.95 -7.13
N ILE A 6 0.08 -17.65 -6.74
CA ILE A 6 0.78 -17.45 -5.46
C ILE A 6 1.35 -16.02 -5.36
N VAL A 7 2.01 -15.54 -6.40
CA VAL A 7 2.58 -14.18 -6.44
C VAL A 7 1.49 -13.13 -6.31
N ILE A 8 0.38 -13.25 -7.04
CA ILE A 8 -0.75 -12.31 -6.96
C ILE A 8 -1.34 -12.31 -5.54
N THR A 9 -1.49 -13.48 -4.94
CA THR A 9 -2.00 -13.62 -3.57
C THR A 9 -1.06 -12.93 -2.58
N MET A 10 0.25 -13.09 -2.73
CA MET A 10 1.25 -12.40 -1.91
C MET A 10 1.22 -10.87 -2.11
N CYS A 11 1.08 -10.39 -3.34
CA CYS A 11 0.93 -8.97 -3.64
C CYS A 11 -0.33 -8.39 -2.99
N PHE A 12 -1.43 -9.13 -3.01
CA PHE A 12 -2.67 -8.73 -2.35
C PHE A 12 -2.51 -8.68 -0.83
N LEU A 13 -1.90 -9.70 -0.24
CA LEU A 13 -1.65 -9.74 1.20
C LEU A 13 -0.69 -8.62 1.65
N TYR A 14 0.37 -8.38 0.88
CA TYR A 14 1.28 -7.24 1.06
C TYR A 14 0.50 -5.92 1.08
N ALA A 15 -0.30 -5.67 0.04
CA ALA A 15 -1.09 -4.44 -0.08
C ALA A 15 -2.03 -4.27 1.12
N LEU A 16 -2.73 -5.34 1.52
CA LEU A 16 -3.68 -5.29 2.63
C LEU A 16 -3.01 -4.88 3.95
N PHE A 17 -1.87 -5.48 4.29
CA PHE A 17 -1.11 -5.09 5.47
C PHE A 17 -0.51 -3.69 5.34
N ASN A 18 0.09 -3.37 4.19
CA ASN A 18 0.74 -2.08 3.97
C ASN A 18 -0.26 -0.91 4.12
N VAL A 19 -1.41 -0.98 3.44
CA VAL A 19 -2.43 0.08 3.54
C VAL A 19 -3.05 0.12 4.94
N SER A 20 -3.28 -1.03 5.59
CA SER A 20 -3.80 -1.05 6.96
C SER A 20 -2.84 -0.40 7.96
N GLY A 21 -1.54 -0.67 7.83
CA GLY A 21 -0.51 -0.02 8.65
C GLY A 21 -0.42 1.48 8.40
N ALA A 22 -0.49 1.90 7.14
CA ALA A 22 -0.52 3.32 6.78
C ALA A 22 -1.79 4.02 7.30
N ALA A 23 -2.95 3.37 7.24
CA ALA A 23 -4.21 3.88 7.76
C ALA A 23 -4.15 4.05 9.29
N LEU A 24 -3.59 3.09 10.02
CA LEU A 24 -3.37 3.20 11.47
C LEU A 24 -2.54 4.42 11.85
N ILE A 25 -1.45 4.66 11.11
CA ILE A 25 -0.59 5.84 11.31
C ILE A 25 -1.38 7.11 10.98
N LYS A 26 -2.12 7.15 9.86
CA LYS A 26 -2.94 8.30 9.45
C LYS A 26 -4.03 8.66 10.48
N LEU A 27 -4.54 7.68 11.23
CA LEU A 27 -5.52 7.93 12.30
C LEU A 27 -4.91 8.57 13.56
N GLU A 28 -3.59 8.48 13.76
CA GLU A 28 -2.89 9.10 14.89
C GLU A 28 -2.41 10.53 14.59
N LEU A 29 -2.21 10.85 13.31
CA LEU A 29 -1.75 12.16 12.85
C LEU A 29 -2.64 13.34 13.32
N PRO A 30 -3.98 13.27 13.29
CA PRO A 30 -4.83 14.36 13.77
C PRO A 30 -4.77 14.58 15.29
N LEU A 31 -4.36 13.57 16.05
CA LEU A 31 -4.32 13.60 17.52
C LEU A 31 -3.03 14.25 18.05
N HIS A 32 -2.01 14.40 17.21
CA HIS A 32 -0.70 14.91 17.59
C HIS A 32 -0.32 16.16 16.80
N GLN A 33 0.04 17.24 17.48
CA GLN A 33 0.65 18.39 16.83
C GLN A 33 2.13 18.09 16.54
N LEU A 34 2.48 17.95 15.26
CA LEU A 34 3.84 17.71 14.79
C LEU A 34 4.68 19.01 14.77
N ASN A 35 4.74 19.69 15.90
CA ASN A 35 5.50 20.92 16.06
C ASN A 35 6.87 20.61 16.70
N GLY A 36 7.93 20.77 15.92
CA GLY A 36 9.31 20.53 16.35
C GLY A 36 9.66 19.04 16.52
N VAL A 37 10.95 18.76 16.71
CA VAL A 37 11.51 17.40 16.76
C VAL A 37 10.90 16.56 17.88
N ALA A 38 10.61 17.16 19.03
CA ALA A 38 9.98 16.49 20.16
C ALA A 38 8.56 15.97 19.84
N GLY A 39 7.79 16.70 19.02
CA GLY A 39 6.46 16.27 18.57
C GLY A 39 6.52 15.03 17.68
N TYR A 40 7.49 14.96 16.77
CA TYR A 40 7.73 13.78 15.95
C TYR A 40 8.17 12.56 16.77
N VAL A 41 9.08 12.75 17.74
CA VAL A 41 9.53 11.65 18.62
C VAL A 41 8.35 11.09 19.42
N ARG A 42 7.50 11.95 19.98
CA ARG A 42 6.33 11.51 20.76
C ARG A 42 5.30 10.78 19.90
N PHE A 43 5.08 11.26 18.67
CA PHE A 43 4.25 10.58 17.68
C PHE A 43 4.79 9.19 17.35
N LEU A 44 6.09 9.07 17.05
CA LEU A 44 6.77 7.79 16.77
C LEU A 44 6.70 6.81 17.94
N MET A 45 6.70 7.30 19.17
CA MET A 45 6.65 6.48 20.39
C MET A 45 5.23 6.01 20.76
N THR A 46 4.22 6.41 20.00
CA THR A 46 2.83 5.99 20.23
C THR A 46 2.65 4.53 19.81
N TRP A 47 2.03 3.72 20.67
CA TRP A 47 1.89 2.28 20.43
C TRP A 47 1.22 1.95 19.08
N ARG A 48 0.23 2.75 18.66
CA ARG A 48 -0.47 2.58 17.36
C ARG A 48 0.44 2.85 16.17
N VAL A 49 1.34 3.83 16.26
CA VAL A 49 2.34 4.13 15.22
C VAL A 49 3.38 3.03 15.15
N ILE A 50 3.86 2.54 16.30
CA ILE A 50 4.79 1.41 16.38
C ILE A 50 4.17 0.15 15.76
N CYS A 51 2.90 -0.16 16.07
CA CYS A 51 2.18 -1.26 15.45
C CYS A 51 2.00 -1.05 13.94
N GLY A 52 1.67 0.16 13.49
CA GLY A 52 1.59 0.48 12.07
C GLY A 52 2.91 0.21 11.34
N PHE A 53 4.04 0.65 11.92
CA PHE A 53 5.37 0.36 11.39
C PHE A 53 5.69 -1.14 11.38
N ALA A 54 5.35 -1.87 12.45
CA ALA A 54 5.56 -3.32 12.50
C ALA A 54 4.77 -4.05 11.41
N ILE A 55 3.53 -3.65 11.16
CA ILE A 55 2.68 -4.20 10.10
C ILE A 55 3.26 -3.89 8.71
N ILE A 56 3.70 -2.65 8.47
CA ILE A 56 4.35 -2.26 7.21
C ILE A 56 5.64 -3.06 7.01
N GLY A 57 6.45 -3.22 8.06
CA GLY A 57 7.66 -4.03 8.04
C GLY A 57 7.37 -5.50 7.71
N MET A 58 6.32 -6.08 8.31
CA MET A 58 5.87 -7.44 7.97
C MET A 58 5.41 -7.55 6.51
N SER A 59 4.70 -6.53 6.01
CA SER A 59 4.28 -6.48 4.61
C SER A 59 5.48 -6.50 3.66
N ALA A 60 6.57 -5.79 3.99
CA ALA A 60 7.78 -5.76 3.17
C ALA A 60 8.41 -7.14 3.02
N LEU A 61 8.38 -7.99 4.07
CA LEU A 61 8.86 -9.37 4.00
C LEU A 61 8.04 -10.21 3.01
N ILE A 62 6.71 -10.03 2.99
CA ILE A 62 5.82 -10.69 2.02
C ILE A 62 6.15 -10.24 0.60
N MET A 63 6.43 -8.96 0.41
CA MET A 63 6.83 -8.40 -0.89
C MET A 63 8.18 -8.96 -1.35
N PHE A 64 9.18 -9.08 -0.47
CA PHE A 64 10.46 -9.71 -0.80
C PHE A 64 10.28 -11.17 -1.21
N LYS A 65 9.40 -11.90 -0.53
CA LYS A 65 9.06 -13.28 -0.91
C LYS A 65 8.39 -13.33 -2.30
N ALA A 66 7.48 -12.40 -2.61
CA ALA A 66 6.85 -12.31 -3.92
C ALA A 66 7.87 -11.99 -5.03
N LEU A 67 8.80 -11.06 -4.78
CA LEU A 67 9.90 -10.73 -5.69
C LEU A 67 10.85 -11.91 -5.89
N SER A 68 11.09 -12.73 -4.88
CA SER A 68 11.94 -13.92 -5.01
C SER A 68 11.31 -15.01 -5.90
N LEU A 69 9.99 -14.99 -6.09
CA LEU A 69 9.25 -16.01 -6.83
C LEU A 69 8.86 -15.57 -8.25
N GLY A 70 8.95 -14.27 -8.56
CA GLY A 70 8.48 -13.68 -9.82
C GLY A 70 9.42 -12.61 -10.36
N LYS A 71 9.20 -12.20 -11.61
CA LYS A 71 9.99 -11.12 -12.23
C LYS A 71 9.64 -9.77 -11.62
N PHE A 72 10.65 -8.95 -11.33
CA PHE A 72 10.48 -7.58 -10.81
C PHE A 72 9.51 -6.75 -11.67
N SER A 73 9.65 -6.80 -12.99
CA SER A 73 8.81 -6.08 -13.97
C SER A 73 7.34 -6.48 -13.97
N TYR A 74 6.97 -7.58 -13.29
CA TYR A 74 5.59 -8.03 -13.13
C TYR A 74 5.10 -7.80 -11.69
N VAL A 75 5.88 -8.25 -10.70
CA VAL A 75 5.48 -8.21 -9.28
C VAL A 75 5.27 -6.78 -8.80
N ILE A 76 6.15 -5.86 -9.18
CA ILE A 76 6.11 -4.46 -8.72
C ILE A 76 4.88 -3.73 -9.27
N PRO A 77 4.61 -3.70 -10.59
CA PRO A 77 3.41 -3.07 -11.11
C PRO A 77 2.12 -3.65 -10.52
N VAL A 78 2.03 -4.99 -10.40
CA VAL A 78 0.85 -5.66 -9.84
C VAL A 78 0.65 -5.26 -8.38
N ALA A 79 1.70 -5.34 -7.55
CA ALA A 79 1.63 -4.93 -6.15
C ALA A 79 1.23 -3.45 -6.01
N THR A 80 1.81 -2.55 -6.83
CA THR A 80 1.47 -1.12 -6.82
C THR A 80 0.01 -0.89 -7.18
N GLY A 81 -0.54 -1.58 -8.19
CA GLY A 81 -1.95 -1.45 -8.58
C GLY A 81 -2.92 -1.87 -7.49
N ILE A 82 -2.66 -3.03 -6.86
CA ILE A 82 -3.48 -3.53 -5.77
C ILE A 82 -3.37 -2.62 -4.55
N ASN A 83 -2.14 -2.24 -4.17
CA ASN A 83 -1.87 -1.35 -3.05
C ASN A 83 -2.55 0.02 -3.23
N PHE A 84 -2.44 0.60 -4.42
CA PHE A 84 -3.07 1.88 -4.73
C PHE A 84 -4.60 1.77 -4.71
N SER A 85 -5.17 0.70 -5.30
CA SER A 85 -6.63 0.46 -5.27
C SER A 85 -7.15 0.32 -3.84
N LEU A 86 -6.46 -0.45 -2.99
CA LEU A 86 -6.82 -0.58 -1.57
C LEU A 86 -6.66 0.74 -0.82
N THR A 87 -5.62 1.53 -1.13
CA THR A 87 -5.39 2.85 -0.52
C THR A 87 -6.53 3.80 -0.81
N VAL A 88 -6.96 3.86 -2.06
CA VAL A 88 -8.11 4.67 -2.48
C VAL A 88 -9.38 4.19 -1.78
N LEU A 89 -9.63 2.88 -1.77
CA LEU A 89 -10.82 2.30 -1.14
C LEU A 89 -10.88 2.59 0.37
N LEU A 90 -9.75 2.44 1.08
CA LEU A 90 -9.65 2.78 2.50
C LEU A 90 -9.71 4.30 2.73
N GLY A 91 -9.20 5.12 1.83
CA GLY A 91 -9.34 6.59 1.83
C GLY A 91 -10.80 7.03 1.87
N ILE A 92 -11.62 6.46 0.97
CA ILE A 92 -13.06 6.75 0.92
C ILE A 92 -13.76 6.19 2.17
N LEU A 93 -13.47 4.95 2.55
CA LEU A 93 -14.21 4.26 3.61
C LEU A 93 -13.92 4.82 5.01
N LEU A 94 -12.64 5.00 5.36
CA LEU A 94 -12.21 5.43 6.70
C LEU A 94 -12.13 6.94 6.84
N PHE A 95 -11.64 7.63 5.82
CA PHE A 95 -11.37 9.07 5.89
C PHE A 95 -12.44 9.92 5.19
N LYS A 96 -13.40 9.28 4.50
CA LYS A 96 -14.43 9.95 3.68
C LYS A 96 -13.81 10.97 2.71
N ASP A 97 -12.60 10.68 2.25
CA ASP A 97 -11.87 11.54 1.31
C ASP A 97 -12.73 11.68 0.04
N LYS A 98 -13.09 12.93 -0.32
CA LYS A 98 -13.85 13.20 -1.53
C LYS A 98 -12.93 12.95 -2.73
N LEU A 99 -13.17 11.86 -3.44
CA LEU A 99 -12.44 11.60 -4.68
C LEU A 99 -12.88 12.59 -5.75
N SER A 100 -11.92 13.36 -6.25
CA SER A 100 -12.10 14.14 -7.47
C SER A 100 -12.19 13.20 -8.66
N LEU A 101 -12.99 13.56 -9.68
CA LEU A 101 -13.04 12.85 -10.96
C LEU A 101 -11.64 12.70 -11.60
N ILE A 102 -10.74 13.66 -11.37
CA ILE A 102 -9.34 13.58 -11.81
C ILE A 102 -8.60 12.42 -11.13
N SER A 103 -8.83 12.16 -9.85
CA SER A 103 -8.19 11.05 -9.12
C SER A 103 -8.64 9.69 -9.65
N VAL A 104 -9.91 9.59 -10.09
CA VAL A 104 -10.45 8.37 -10.71
C VAL A 104 -9.85 8.14 -12.10
N VAL A 105 -9.67 9.19 -12.90
CA VAL A 105 -8.98 9.10 -14.20
C VAL A 105 -7.51 8.70 -14.01
N GLY A 106 -6.82 9.29 -13.02
CA GLY A 106 -5.46 8.91 -12.65
C GLY A 106 -5.34 7.45 -12.22
N LEU A 107 -6.29 6.95 -11.42
CA LEU A 107 -6.40 5.54 -11.06
C LEU A 107 -6.56 4.66 -12.32
N GLY A 108 -7.44 5.04 -13.24
CA GLY A 108 -7.61 4.34 -14.52
C GLY A 108 -6.33 4.26 -15.35
N LEU A 109 -5.57 5.36 -15.42
CA LEU A 109 -4.27 5.42 -16.13
C LEU A 109 -3.21 4.51 -15.49
N ILE A 110 -3.13 4.49 -14.15
CA ILE A 110 -2.22 3.59 -13.42
C ILE A 110 -2.57 2.13 -13.71
N LEU A 111 -3.85 1.77 -13.63
CA LEU A 111 -4.32 0.42 -13.92
C LEU A 111 -4.05 0.02 -15.37
N LEU A 112 -4.27 0.93 -16.33
CA LEU A 112 -3.92 0.73 -17.75
C LEU A 112 -2.42 0.51 -17.94
N GLY A 113 -1.57 1.30 -17.29
CA GLY A 113 -0.13 1.13 -17.33
C GLY A 113 0.32 -0.24 -16.80
N ILE A 114 -0.29 -0.69 -15.70
CA ILE A 114 0.00 -2.00 -15.10
C ILE A 114 -0.44 -3.14 -16.03
N ILE A 115 -1.63 -3.05 -16.63
CA ILE A 115 -2.11 -4.04 -17.61
C ILE A 115 -1.15 -4.09 -18.81
N THR A 116 -0.72 -2.93 -19.32
CA THR A 116 0.21 -2.84 -20.45
C THR A 116 1.56 -3.47 -20.12
N MET A 117 2.12 -3.21 -18.93
CA MET A 117 3.35 -3.87 -18.47
C MET A 117 3.17 -5.37 -18.28
N SER A 118 2.03 -5.81 -17.76
CA SER A 118 1.70 -7.22 -17.58
C SER A 118 1.66 -7.96 -18.93
N VAL A 119 1.02 -7.36 -19.94
CA VAL A 119 0.92 -7.91 -21.30
C VAL A 119 2.29 -7.94 -21.99
N GLY A 120 3.09 -6.88 -21.86
CA GLY A 120 4.45 -6.84 -22.42
C GLY A 120 5.47 -7.76 -21.76
N SER A 121 5.13 -8.35 -20.60
CA SER A 121 5.98 -9.30 -19.86
C SER A 121 5.63 -10.78 -20.08
N SER A 122 4.56 -11.05 -20.85
CA SER A 122 4.05 -12.40 -21.19
C SER A 122 4.74 -12.98 -22.42
#